data_AF-A0A1S9TB40-F1
#
_entry.id   AF-A0A1S9TB40-F1
#
_cell.length_a   1.000
_cell.length_b   1.000
_cell.length_c   1.000
_cell.angle_alpha   90.00
_cell.angle_beta   90.00
_cell.angle_gamma   90.00
#
_symmetry.space_group_name_H-M   'P 1'
#
loop_
_entity.id
_entity.type
_entity.pdbx_description
1 polymer ?
#
loop_
_entity_poly.entity_id
_entity_poly.type
_entity_poly.pdbx_seq_one_letter_code
_entity_poly.pdbx_strand_id
1 'polypeptide(L)'
;MSFYEQQPFTQDNYYRDQHWHPQNPLKHQTIAIIGPAVSHGLREAAHLGYQHALTEAVAIGYLLGRGYDYNTAWKTVESWWRPPGSPLPTPY
;
A
#
# COMPACT_ATOMS: atom_id res chain seq x y z
N MET A 1 -30.25 17.22 -6.75
CA MET A 1 -29.09 16.76 -5.96
C MET A 1 -28.87 15.30 -6.27
N SER A 2 -27.79 14.95 -6.99
CA SER A 2 -27.45 13.54 -7.25
C SER A 2 -26.59 13.05 -6.09
N PHE A 3 -27.08 12.06 -5.36
CA PHE A 3 -26.32 11.38 -4.33
C PHE A 3 -25.25 10.55 -5.04
N TYR A 4 -23.98 10.89 -4.85
CA TYR A 4 -22.88 10.02 -5.25
C TYR A 4 -22.93 8.80 -4.35
N GLU A 5 -23.54 7.74 -4.84
CA GLU A 5 -23.51 6.41 -4.25
C GLU A 5 -22.05 5.96 -4.25
N GLN A 6 -21.41 6.03 -3.08
CA GLN A 6 -20.05 5.55 -2.90
C GLN A 6 -20.09 4.03 -2.98
N GLN A 7 -19.83 3.50 -4.18
CA GLN A 7 -19.64 2.06 -4.35
C GLN A 7 -18.43 1.64 -3.49
N PRO A 8 -18.54 0.54 -2.73
CA PRO A 8 -17.41 0.04 -1.94
C PRO A 8 -16.25 -0.29 -2.89
N PHE A 9 -15.08 0.29 -2.61
CA PHE A 9 -13.85 -0.01 -3.33
C PHE A 9 -13.37 -1.40 -2.93
N THR A 10 -13.87 -2.42 -3.64
CA THR A 10 -13.43 -3.80 -3.48
C THR A 10 -12.20 -4.06 -4.35
N GLN A 11 -11.31 -4.94 -3.89
CA GLN A 11 -10.10 -5.33 -4.62
C GLN A 11 -10.41 -5.83 -6.04
N ASP A 12 -11.57 -6.46 -6.22
CA ASP A 12 -12.14 -6.89 -7.50
C ASP A 12 -12.40 -5.73 -8.48
N ASN A 13 -12.94 -4.61 -7.99
CA ASN A 13 -13.22 -3.43 -8.82
C ASN A 13 -11.91 -2.80 -9.34
N TYR A 14 -10.83 -2.85 -8.55
CA TYR A 14 -9.52 -2.36 -8.98
C TYR A 14 -8.93 -3.16 -10.14
N TYR A 15 -9.06 -4.49 -10.12
CA TYR A 15 -8.64 -5.33 -11.23
C TYR A 15 -9.54 -5.14 -12.46
N ARG A 16 -10.85 -4.97 -12.25
CA ARG A 16 -11.82 -4.77 -13.34
C ARG A 16 -11.58 -3.47 -14.14
N ASP A 17 -11.17 -2.39 -13.49
CA ASP A 17 -10.78 -1.12 -14.13
C ASP A 17 -9.42 -1.18 -14.87
N GLN A 18 -8.65 -2.27 -14.75
CA GLN A 18 -7.41 -2.45 -15.51
C GLN A 18 -7.68 -2.87 -16.96
N HIS A 19 -8.86 -3.41 -17.26
CA HIS A 19 -9.11 -4.14 -18.52
C HIS A 19 -9.52 -3.23 -19.70
N TRP A 20 -9.83 -1.94 -19.46
CA TRP A 20 -10.43 -1.05 -20.47
C TRP A 20 -9.59 0.15 -20.90
N HIS A 21 -8.29 0.18 -20.58
CA HIS A 21 -7.41 1.25 -21.02
C HIS A 21 -6.24 0.70 -21.84
N PRO A 22 -5.92 1.27 -23.02
CA PRO A 22 -4.71 0.90 -23.76
C PRO A 22 -3.53 0.99 -22.78
N GLN A 23 -2.76 -0.09 -22.73
CA GLN A 23 -1.81 -0.39 -21.69
C GLN A 23 -0.90 0.81 -21.44
N ASN A 24 -1.11 1.50 -20.31
CA ASN A 24 -0.14 2.46 -19.81
C ASN A 24 0.91 1.63 -19.04
N PRO A 25 2.07 1.30 -19.62
CA PRO A 25 3.06 0.44 -18.97
C PRO A 25 3.55 1.06 -17.65
N LEU A 26 3.62 2.40 -17.58
CA LEU A 26 3.96 3.12 -16.36
C LEU A 26 2.91 2.91 -15.26
N LYS A 27 1.61 2.93 -15.60
CA LYS A 27 0.52 2.63 -14.65
C LYS A 27 0.69 1.22 -14.07
N HIS A 28 0.82 0.20 -14.93
CA HIS A 28 0.94 -1.19 -14.49
C HIS A 28 2.18 -1.43 -13.65
N GLN A 29 3.33 -0.89 -14.07
CA GLN A 29 4.57 -1.01 -13.34
C GLN A 29 4.47 -0.32 -11.97
N THR A 30 3.91 0.88 -11.92
CA THR A 30 3.71 1.63 -10.66
C THR A 30 2.84 0.84 -9.70
N ILE A 31 1.69 0.35 -10.18
CA ILE A 31 0.74 -0.44 -9.38
C ILE A 31 1.39 -1.72 -8.86
N ALA A 32 2.13 -2.43 -9.71
CA ALA A 32 2.84 -3.65 -9.31
C ALA A 32 3.90 -3.37 -8.23
N ILE A 33 4.65 -2.27 -8.35
CA ILE A 33 5.67 -1.87 -7.38
C ILE A 33 5.06 -1.53 -6.02
N ILE A 34 3.96 -0.78 -5.98
CA ILE A 34 3.36 -0.31 -4.72
C ILE A 34 2.35 -1.30 -4.13
N GLY A 35 1.88 -2.28 -4.90
CA GLY A 35 0.83 -3.23 -4.50
C GLY A 35 1.06 -3.86 -3.14
N PRO A 36 2.26 -4.38 -2.83
CA PRO A 36 2.56 -4.94 -1.51
C PRO A 36 2.40 -3.95 -0.35
N ALA A 37 2.77 -2.67 -0.54
CA ALA A 37 2.60 -1.63 0.49
C ALA A 37 1.13 -1.28 0.72
N VAL A 38 0.32 -1.24 -0.34
CA VAL A 38 -1.13 -0.99 -0.26
C VAL A 38 -1.83 -2.15 0.44
N SER A 39 -1.52 -3.39 0.07
CA SER A 39 -2.08 -4.58 0.73
C SER A 39 -1.65 -4.72 2.19
N HIS A 40 -0.44 -4.29 2.54
CA HIS A 40 0.00 -4.18 3.94
C HIS A 40 -0.82 -3.15 4.71
N GLY A 41 -0.91 -1.91 4.20
CA GLY A 41 -1.68 -0.84 4.83
C GLY A 41 -3.16 -1.22 5.02
N LEU A 42 -3.80 -1.88 4.05
CA LEU A 42 -5.20 -2.31 4.21
C LEU A 42 -5.39 -3.35 5.34
N ARG A 43 -4.41 -4.22 5.57
CA ARG A 43 -4.44 -5.18 6.69
C ARG A 43 -4.26 -4.46 8.03
N GLU A 44 -3.28 -3.58 8.11
CA GLU A 44 -3.01 -2.77 9.31
C GLU A 44 -4.17 -1.80 9.62
N ALA A 45 -4.84 -1.25 8.61
CA ALA A 45 -5.96 -0.32 8.79
C ALA A 45 -7.11 -0.94 9.59
N ALA A 46 -7.33 -2.26 9.46
CA ALA A 46 -8.33 -2.99 10.22
C ALA A 46 -8.00 -3.12 11.72
N HIS A 47 -6.73 -2.96 12.09
CA HIS A 47 -6.24 -3.17 13.46
C HIS A 47 -5.78 -1.87 14.14
N LEU A 48 -5.09 -0.99 13.42
CA LEU A 48 -4.45 0.23 13.92
C LEU A 48 -5.06 1.52 13.36
N GLY A 49 -6.02 1.39 12.43
CA GLY A 49 -6.73 2.51 11.83
C GLY A 49 -6.06 3.08 10.57
N TYR A 50 -6.87 3.78 9.76
CA TYR A 50 -6.47 4.26 8.43
C TYR A 50 -5.32 5.27 8.45
N GLN A 51 -5.22 6.12 9.46
CA GLN A 51 -4.16 7.13 9.52
C GLN A 51 -2.77 6.48 9.60
N HIS A 52 -2.63 5.48 10.47
CA HIS A 52 -1.37 4.74 10.62
C HIS A 52 -1.03 3.99 9.33
N ALA A 53 -1.95 3.16 8.85
CA ALA A 53 -1.80 2.38 7.64
C ALA A 53 -1.44 3.19 6.38
N LEU A 54 -2.10 4.33 6.16
CA LEU A 54 -1.81 5.20 5.02
C LEU A 54 -0.44 5.88 5.16
N THR A 55 -0.05 6.23 6.39
CA THR A 55 1.28 6.79 6.65
C THR A 55 2.36 5.77 6.31
N GLU A 56 2.19 4.50 6.69
CA GLU A 56 3.12 3.44 6.33
C GLU A 56 3.20 3.22 4.82
N ALA A 57 2.05 3.10 4.14
CA ALA A 57 2.01 2.86 2.71
C ALA A 57 2.69 3.98 1.91
N VAL A 58 2.46 5.24 2.28
CA VAL A 58 3.11 6.41 1.64
C VAL A 58 4.61 6.43 1.94
N ALA A 59 5.03 6.11 3.16
CA ALA A 59 6.45 6.07 3.51
C ALA A 59 7.21 4.98 2.75
N ILE A 60 6.62 3.78 2.62
CA ILE A 60 7.20 2.70 1.81
C ILE A 60 7.32 3.15 0.35
N GLY A 61 6.27 3.75 -0.22
CA GLY A 61 6.28 4.28 -1.59
C GLY A 61 7.37 5.33 -1.82
N TYR A 62 7.57 6.24 -0.85
CA TYR A 62 8.64 7.23 -0.90
C TYR A 62 10.03 6.58 -0.92
N LEU A 63 10.28 5.57 -0.07
CA LEU A 63 11.55 4.85 -0.03
C LEU A 63 11.81 4.04 -1.30
N LEU A 64 10.78 3.42 -1.88
CA LEU A 64 10.90 2.79 -3.20
C LEU A 64 11.35 3.81 -4.26
N GLY A 65 10.76 5.01 -4.26
CA GLY A 65 11.16 6.12 -5.15
C GLY A 65 12.58 6.65 -4.89
N ARG A 66 13.15 6.39 -3.72
CA ARG A 66 14.54 6.70 -3.35
C ARG A 66 15.54 5.60 -3.74
N GLY A 67 15.07 4.48 -4.29
CA GLY A 67 15.90 3.37 -4.75
C GLY A 67 16.07 2.21 -3.76
N TYR A 68 15.33 2.21 -2.65
CA TYR A 68 15.29 1.06 -1.75
C TYR A 68 14.45 -0.07 -2.35
N ASP A 69 14.80 -1.33 -2.10
CA ASP A 69 13.92 -2.45 -2.40
C ASP A 69 12.76 -2.52 -1.38
N TYR A 70 11.68 -3.21 -1.74
CA TYR A 70 10.48 -3.29 -0.90
C TYR A 70 10.74 -3.81 0.52
N ASN A 71 11.58 -4.85 0.68
CA ASN A 71 11.83 -5.43 2.00
C ASN A 71 12.59 -4.45 2.90
N THR A 72 13.58 -3.75 2.34
CA THR A 72 14.32 -2.72 3.08
C THR A 72 13.42 -1.54 3.44
N ALA A 73 12.60 -1.07 2.49
CA ALA A 73 11.65 0.01 2.73
C ALA A 73 10.64 -0.34 3.83
N TRP A 74 10.01 -1.52 3.73
CA TRP A 74 9.03 -1.99 4.69
C TRP A 74 9.61 -2.13 6.10
N LYS A 75 10.75 -2.82 6.26
CA LYS A 75 11.40 -2.97 7.57
C LYS A 75 11.82 -1.63 8.18
N THR A 76 12.22 -0.68 7.36
CA THR A 76 12.57 0.68 7.82
C THR A 76 11.35 1.36 8.41
N VAL A 77 10.22 1.36 7.69
CA VAL A 77 8.97 2.01 8.15
C VAL A 77 8.42 1.34 9.40
N GLU A 78 8.38 0.01 9.44
CA GLU A 78 7.97 -0.77 10.62
C GLU A 78 8.77 -0.43 11.88
N SER A 79 10.07 -0.13 11.73
CA SER A 79 10.93 0.22 12.85
C SER A 79 10.56 1.54 13.55
N TRP A 80 9.82 2.43 12.88
CA TRP A 80 9.44 3.74 13.43
C TRP A 80 8.29 3.66 14.43
N TRP A 81 7.45 2.65 14.28
CA TRP A 81 6.23 2.47 15.08
C TRP A 81 6.41 1.46 16.20
N ARG A 82 7.56 0.77 16.21
CA ARG A 82 7.90 -0.27 17.16
C ARG A 82 8.76 0.28 18.30
N PRO A 83 8.46 -0.06 19.57
CA PRO A 83 9.37 0.20 20.67
C PRO A 83 10.75 -0.43 20.40
N PRO A 84 11.86 0.21 20.78
CA PRO A 84 13.20 -0.35 20.64
C PRO A 84 13.28 -1.77 21.23
N GLY A 85 13.76 -2.74 20.45
CA GLY A 85 13.94 -4.12 20.89
C GLY A 85 12.78 -5.08 20.63
N SER A 86 11.70 -4.64 19.97
CA SER A 86 10.65 -5.55 19.52
C SER A 86 11.06 -6.29 18.22
N PRO A 87 10.76 -7.59 18.08
CA PRO A 87 11.18 -8.39 16.93
C PRO A 87 10.60 -7.82 15.64
N LEU A 88 11.37 -7.85 14.55
CA LEU A 88 10.88 -7.44 13.24
C LEU A 88 9.72 -8.36 12.79
N PRO A 89 8.74 -7.84 12.05
CA PRO A 89 7.70 -8.68 11.48
C PRO A 89 8.33 -9.70 10.53
N THR A 90 7.91 -10.95 10.64
CA THR A 90 8.22 -11.99 9.66
C THR A 90 7.38 -11.73 8.40
N PRO A 91 7.96 -11.74 7.19
CA PRO A 91 7.17 -11.75 5.97
C PRO A 91 6.22 -12.95 6.02
N TYR A 92 4.94 -12.73 5.69
CA TYR A 92 3.96 -13.80 5.53
C TYR A 92 4.21 -14.59 4.25
#